data_AF-A0A452XCL7-F1
#
_entry.id   AF-A0A452XCL7-F1
#
_cell.length_a   1.000
_cell.length_b   1.000
_cell.length_c   1.000
_cell.angle_alpha   90.00
_cell.angle_beta   90.00
_cell.angle_gamma   90.00
#
_symmetry.space_group_name_H-M   'P 1'
#
loop_
_entity.id
_entity.type
_entity.pdbx_description
1 polymer ?
#
loop_
_entity_poly.entity_id
_entity_poly.type
_entity_poly.pdbx_seq_one_letter_code
_entity_poly.pdbx_strand_id
1 'polypeptide(L)'
;VVGGDRLVLTFRRSSLRFAAFALLWSLALSAAAWASLGLALRAWRQLWGRGWWERPEGGAVVTKRDRSMGGKEVVVAVSSPVLPPVSHVKEPARKVRKKEPQGRLPEWWPEIETELVELGQEADKWAILANRLVRAIVDNRVAGRDYRYDDAVQLRQLCKISGVKVSFDTENARDSFYRATTGFVLDDCSRTAEDMGTAQINGENPRDFLAGLSMNIGLDKFRAATLVCASVAARTRACLLQCWALEIQGKRAEALDELVKICRIHRVFPPEENSAEMEMVAGGLKKNLEVAERVHLLSLYRSACTTGVKTVAEALGLSSPDQ
;
A
#
# COMPACT_ATOMS: atom_id res chain seq x y z
N VAL A 1 -12.83 -52.07 42.33
CA VAL A 1 -14.20 -51.77 41.83
C VAL A 1 -14.43 -50.29 42.08
N VAL A 2 -14.52 -49.50 41.00
CA VAL A 2 -14.69 -48.05 41.04
C VAL A 2 -16.09 -47.75 41.58
N GLY A 3 -16.19 -47.30 42.83
CA GLY A 3 -17.42 -46.75 43.39
C GLY A 3 -17.61 -45.34 42.86
N GLY A 4 -18.38 -45.19 41.79
CA GLY A 4 -18.78 -43.88 41.29
C GLY A 4 -19.83 -43.29 42.23
N ASP A 5 -19.45 -42.25 42.98
CA ASP A 5 -20.39 -41.46 43.78
C ASP A 5 -21.38 -40.74 42.85
N ARG A 6 -22.58 -41.30 42.77
CA ARG A 6 -23.68 -40.75 41.98
C ARG A 6 -24.41 -39.72 42.85
N LEU A 7 -24.00 -38.45 42.72
CA LEU A 7 -24.63 -37.32 43.38
C LEU A 7 -25.98 -37.01 42.71
N VAL A 8 -27.07 -37.53 43.28
CA VAL A 8 -28.44 -37.27 42.81
C VAL A 8 -28.98 -36.04 43.54
N LEU A 9 -28.92 -34.90 42.86
CA LEU A 9 -29.50 -33.64 43.36
C LEU A 9 -30.97 -33.54 42.94
N THR A 10 -31.88 -33.78 43.88
CA THR A 10 -33.32 -33.60 43.65
C THR A 10 -33.73 -32.16 43.93
N PHE A 11 -33.94 -31.36 42.88
CA PHE A 11 -34.48 -30.01 43.01
C PHE A 11 -36.00 -30.00 42.82
N ARG A 12 -36.72 -29.21 43.65
CA ARG A 12 -38.14 -28.91 43.38
C ARG A 12 -38.25 -28.17 42.05
N ARG A 13 -39.28 -28.50 41.25
CA ARG A 13 -39.51 -27.94 39.91
C ARG A 13 -39.59 -26.40 39.89
N SER A 14 -40.04 -25.80 41.00
CA SER A 14 -40.06 -24.34 41.20
C SER A 14 -38.66 -23.76 41.40
N SER A 15 -37.78 -24.44 42.14
CA SER A 15 -36.38 -24.05 42.36
C SER A 15 -35.55 -24.12 41.08
N LEU A 16 -35.78 -25.13 40.25
CA LEU A 16 -35.14 -25.25 38.93
C LEU A 16 -35.57 -24.13 37.98
N ARG A 17 -36.86 -23.78 37.95
CA ARG A 17 -37.35 -22.64 37.17
C ARG A 17 -36.76 -21.34 37.66
N PHE A 18 -36.69 -21.14 38.98
CA PHE A 18 -36.09 -19.94 39.56
C PHE A 18 -34.60 -19.83 39.22
N ALA A 19 -33.83 -20.91 39.35
CA ALA A 19 -32.42 -20.93 39.00
C ALA A 19 -32.18 -20.71 37.50
N ALA A 20 -33.00 -21.33 36.64
CA ALA A 20 -32.92 -21.12 35.19
C ALA A 20 -33.26 -19.67 34.80
N PHE A 21 -34.30 -19.08 35.40
CA PHE A 21 -34.61 -17.67 35.19
C PHE A 21 -33.52 -16.76 35.75
N ALA A 22 -32.96 -17.05 36.93
CA ALA A 22 -31.85 -16.28 37.48
C ALA A 22 -30.60 -16.32 36.60
N LEU A 23 -30.28 -17.48 36.01
CA LEU A 23 -29.19 -17.61 35.03
C LEU A 23 -29.49 -16.88 33.72
N LEU A 24 -30.72 -16.93 33.22
CA LEU A 24 -31.11 -16.18 32.03
C LEU A 24 -31.03 -14.67 32.27
N TRP A 25 -31.47 -14.21 33.44
CA TRP A 25 -31.37 -12.80 33.82
C TRP A 25 -29.93 -12.35 34.05
N SER A 26 -29.05 -13.18 34.62
CA SER A 26 -27.63 -12.84 34.76
C SER A 26 -26.91 -12.78 33.40
N LEU A 27 -27.26 -13.67 32.47
CA LEU A 27 -26.77 -13.62 31.08
C LEU A 27 -27.29 -12.39 30.33
N ALA A 28 -28.57 -12.05 30.50
CA ALA A 28 -29.15 -10.84 29.90
C ALA A 28 -28.51 -9.56 30.46
N LEU A 29 -28.30 -9.49 31.78
CA LEU A 29 -27.65 -8.34 32.42
C LEU A 29 -26.18 -8.20 32.03
N SER A 30 -25.44 -9.30 31.91
CA SER A 30 -24.05 -9.26 31.42
C SER A 30 -23.98 -8.86 29.95
N ALA A 31 -24.86 -9.36 29.09
CA ALA A 31 -24.93 -8.94 27.69
C ALA A 31 -25.29 -7.44 27.56
N ALA A 32 -26.23 -6.95 28.38
CA ALA A 32 -26.57 -5.53 28.44
C ALA A 32 -25.41 -4.67 28.96
N ALA A 33 -24.66 -5.16 29.95
CA ALA A 33 -23.46 -4.49 30.45
C ALA A 33 -22.34 -4.44 29.41
N TRP A 34 -22.12 -5.51 28.64
CA TRP A 34 -21.15 -5.50 27.53
C TRP A 34 -21.60 -4.62 26.37
N ALA A 35 -22.90 -4.57 26.08
CA ALA A 35 -23.46 -3.66 25.08
C ALA A 35 -23.35 -2.19 25.51
N SER A 36 -23.63 -1.87 26.78
CA SER A 36 -23.49 -0.52 27.32
C SER A 36 -22.03 -0.12 27.45
N LEU A 37 -21.13 -1.03 27.80
CA LEU A 37 -19.68 -0.78 27.84
C LEU A 37 -19.10 -0.65 26.44
N GLY A 38 -19.61 -1.38 25.45
CA GLY A 38 -19.27 -1.21 24.04
C GLY A 38 -19.80 0.11 23.43
N LEU A 39 -21.01 0.53 23.83
CA LEU A 39 -21.56 1.84 23.48
C LEU A 39 -20.82 2.97 24.21
N ALA A 40 -20.43 2.78 25.47
CA ALA A 40 -19.62 3.72 26.23
C ALA A 40 -18.20 3.80 25.66
N LEU A 41 -17.58 2.69 25.22
CA LEU A 41 -16.29 2.72 24.53
C LEU A 41 -16.38 3.40 23.16
N ARG A 42 -17.49 3.21 22.43
CA ARG A 42 -17.76 3.90 21.16
C ARG A 42 -18.02 5.39 21.38
N ALA A 43 -18.79 5.74 22.42
CA ALA A 43 -19.04 7.12 22.81
C ALA A 43 -17.77 7.79 23.34
N TRP A 44 -16.94 7.08 24.11
CA TRP A 44 -15.63 7.51 24.60
C TRP A 44 -14.63 7.66 23.45
N ARG A 45 -14.64 6.77 22.44
CA ARG A 45 -13.89 6.96 21.18
C ARG A 45 -14.38 8.16 20.37
N GLN A 46 -15.68 8.43 20.39
CA GLN A 46 -16.30 9.59 19.72
C GLN A 46 -16.08 10.89 20.52
N LEU A 47 -15.96 10.84 21.85
CA LEU A 47 -15.72 12.00 22.73
C LEU A 47 -14.23 12.36 22.83
N TRP A 48 -13.34 11.37 23.00
CA TRP A 48 -11.89 11.59 22.88
C TRP A 48 -11.44 11.86 21.43
N GLY A 49 -12.30 11.56 20.45
CA GLY A 49 -12.15 12.04 19.08
C GLY A 49 -12.71 13.45 18.82
N ARG A 50 -13.27 14.15 19.83
CA ARG A 50 -14.02 15.41 19.60
C ARG A 50 -13.93 16.52 20.66
N GLY A 51 -13.03 16.49 21.65
CA GLY A 51 -12.94 17.68 22.52
C GLY A 51 -12.04 17.64 23.75
N TRP A 52 -10.72 17.58 23.59
CA TRP A 52 -9.82 18.02 24.67
C TRP A 52 -8.69 18.96 24.24
N TRP A 53 -8.95 19.76 23.20
CA TRP A 53 -8.16 20.95 22.89
C TRP A 53 -9.11 22.14 22.66
N GLU A 54 -9.78 22.58 23.72
CA GLU A 54 -10.08 24.02 23.87
C GLU A 54 -8.83 24.58 24.57
N ARG A 55 -7.99 25.41 23.93
CA ARG A 55 -8.20 26.86 23.71
C ARG A 55 -6.85 27.45 23.18
N PRO A 56 -6.77 28.67 22.62
CA PRO A 56 -7.59 29.35 21.60
C PRO A 56 -6.78 29.62 20.30
N GLU A 57 -7.50 30.03 19.25
CA GLU A 57 -7.00 30.71 18.03
C GLU A 57 -6.02 29.96 17.11
N GLY A 58 -6.56 29.39 16.01
CA GLY A 58 -5.83 29.27 14.74
C GLY A 58 -5.92 27.90 14.04
N GLY A 59 -6.82 27.81 13.05
CA GLY A 59 -6.69 26.88 11.91
C GLY A 59 -7.14 25.43 12.12
N ALA A 60 -8.36 25.09 11.66
CA ALA A 60 -8.87 23.72 11.63
C ALA A 60 -8.13 22.85 10.61
N VAL A 61 -7.42 21.83 11.10
CA VAL A 61 -6.77 20.79 10.28
C VAL A 61 -7.80 19.72 9.92
N VAL A 62 -7.99 19.47 8.62
CA VAL A 62 -8.86 18.41 8.10
C VAL A 62 -7.98 17.24 7.62
N THR A 63 -8.11 16.08 8.25
CA THR A 63 -7.54 14.84 7.74
C THR A 63 -8.50 14.20 6.74
N LYS A 64 -8.00 13.82 5.56
CA LYS A 64 -8.78 13.12 4.55
C LYS A 64 -8.12 11.77 4.26
N ARG A 65 -8.91 10.70 4.34
CA ARG A 65 -8.45 9.33 4.08
C ARG A 65 -8.20 9.15 2.58
N ASP A 66 -6.93 9.20 2.17
CA ASP A 66 -6.52 8.94 0.80
C ASP A 66 -6.36 7.44 0.55
N ARG A 67 -7.14 6.89 -0.38
CA ARG A 67 -7.11 5.47 -0.74
C ARG A 67 -5.92 5.11 -1.63
N SER A 68 -5.19 6.10 -2.18
CA SER A 68 -3.97 5.85 -2.95
C SER A 68 -2.73 5.59 -2.06
N MET A 69 -2.88 5.71 -0.74
CA MET A 69 -1.80 5.59 0.26
C MET A 69 -1.88 4.30 1.12
N GLY A 70 -2.57 3.25 0.63
CA GLY A 70 -2.70 1.99 1.38
C GLY A 70 -3.48 2.11 2.70
N GLY A 71 -4.34 3.13 2.82
CA GLY A 71 -5.22 3.31 3.98
C GLY A 71 -4.66 4.10 5.16
N LYS A 72 -3.51 4.76 5.02
CA LYS A 72 -2.96 5.68 6.03
C LYS A 72 -3.57 7.09 5.92
N GLU A 73 -3.78 7.74 7.07
CA GLU A 73 -4.32 9.10 7.16
C GLU A 73 -3.22 10.13 6.97
N VAL A 74 -3.47 11.17 6.18
CA VAL A 74 -2.55 12.29 5.95
C VAL A 74 -3.25 13.59 6.29
N VAL A 75 -2.55 14.43 7.06
CA VAL A 75 -2.94 15.80 7.39
C VAL A 75 -2.73 16.67 6.15
N VAL A 76 -3.80 17.29 5.65
CA VAL A 76 -3.72 18.26 4.56
C VAL A 76 -4.04 19.64 5.15
N ALA A 77 -3.06 20.54 5.14
CA ALA A 77 -3.31 21.94 5.43
C ALA A 77 -4.17 22.53 4.29
N VAL A 78 -5.31 23.14 4.63
CA VAL A 78 -6.15 23.87 3.67
C VAL A 78 -5.83 25.35 3.81
N SER A 79 -5.30 25.93 2.74
CA SER A 79 -5.27 27.37 2.52
C SER A 79 -6.68 27.96 2.54
N SER A 80 -6.82 29.11 3.19
CA SER A 80 -8.08 29.87 3.35
C SER A 80 -8.88 30.09 2.04
N PRO A 81 -10.21 30.26 2.15
CA PRO A 81 -11.11 30.27 1.00
C PRO A 81 -10.98 31.58 0.20
N VAL A 82 -10.57 31.48 -1.06
CA VAL A 82 -10.78 32.54 -2.04
C VAL A 82 -12.18 32.36 -2.63
N LEU A 83 -13.01 33.39 -2.48
CA LEU A 83 -14.35 33.49 -3.06
C LEU A 83 -14.31 33.27 -4.59
N PRO A 84 -15.35 32.66 -5.19
CA PRO A 84 -15.37 32.40 -6.62
C PRO A 84 -15.58 33.70 -7.41
N PRO A 85 -14.74 34.04 -8.40
CA PRO A 85 -15.12 35.06 -9.36
C PRO A 85 -16.14 34.46 -10.33
N VAL A 86 -17.32 35.06 -10.36
CA VAL A 86 -18.33 34.86 -11.40
C VAL A 86 -17.74 35.35 -12.72
N SER A 87 -17.35 34.44 -13.61
CA SER A 87 -17.31 34.74 -15.04
C SER A 87 -17.67 33.49 -15.84
N HIS A 88 -18.85 33.52 -16.45
CA HIS A 88 -19.25 32.53 -17.45
C HIS A 88 -18.53 32.84 -18.76
N VAL A 89 -17.38 32.19 -18.98
CA VAL A 89 -16.81 32.05 -20.32
C VAL A 89 -16.56 30.56 -20.53
N LYS A 90 -17.31 29.95 -21.46
CA LYS A 90 -17.04 28.59 -21.95
C LYS A 90 -15.73 28.62 -22.74
N GLU A 91 -14.62 28.33 -22.08
CA GLU A 91 -13.39 27.95 -22.78
C GLU A 91 -13.59 26.59 -23.46
N PRO A 92 -13.37 26.46 -24.77
CA PRO A 92 -13.48 25.19 -25.45
C PRO A 92 -12.35 24.26 -24.98
N ALA A 93 -12.73 23.03 -24.62
CA ALA A 93 -11.81 21.99 -24.20
C ALA A 93 -10.73 21.77 -25.27
N ARG A 94 -9.54 22.34 -25.02
CA ARG A 94 -8.33 22.06 -25.79
C ARG A 94 -8.02 20.59 -25.55
N LYS A 95 -8.32 19.74 -26.54
CA LYS A 95 -7.80 18.37 -26.60
C LYS A 95 -6.28 18.46 -26.68
N VAL A 96 -5.63 18.54 -25.53
CA VAL A 96 -4.19 18.30 -25.41
C VAL A 96 -4.01 16.84 -25.78
N ARG A 97 -3.61 16.57 -27.02
CA ARG A 97 -3.04 15.28 -27.39
C ARG A 97 -1.89 15.05 -26.39
N LYS A 98 -2.09 14.14 -25.44
CA LYS A 98 -1.00 13.60 -24.62
C LYS A 98 -0.01 13.01 -25.61
N LYS A 99 1.07 13.72 -25.87
CA LYS A 99 2.24 13.18 -26.53
C LYS A 99 2.82 12.24 -25.48
N GLU A 100 2.65 10.93 -25.67
CA GLU A 100 3.34 9.95 -24.83
C GLU A 100 4.82 10.32 -24.89
N PRO A 101 5.48 10.61 -23.76
CA PRO A 101 6.92 10.76 -23.76
C PRO A 101 7.47 9.45 -24.32
N GLN A 102 8.27 9.53 -25.38
CA GLN A 102 8.95 8.37 -25.95
C GLN A 102 9.92 7.87 -24.88
N GLY A 103 9.41 7.01 -24.01
CA GLY A 103 10.08 6.60 -22.78
C GLY A 103 11.19 5.64 -23.11
N ARG A 104 12.43 6.00 -22.77
CA ARG A 104 13.49 5.01 -22.61
C ARG A 104 13.12 4.12 -21.42
N LEU A 105 13.41 2.82 -21.50
CA LEU A 105 13.28 1.96 -20.32
C LEU A 105 14.32 2.38 -19.27
N PRO A 106 13.97 2.35 -17.98
CA PRO A 106 14.95 2.55 -16.92
C PRO A 106 16.12 1.58 -17.06
N GLU A 107 17.33 2.01 -16.73
CA GLU A 107 18.54 1.18 -16.88
C GLU A 107 18.52 -0.10 -16.05
N TRP A 108 17.73 -0.12 -14.98
CA TRP A 108 17.56 -1.31 -14.14
C TRP A 108 16.55 -2.32 -14.71
N TRP A 109 15.77 -1.97 -15.74
CA TRP A 109 14.79 -2.88 -16.31
C TRP A 109 15.48 -4.06 -17.01
N PRO A 110 15.18 -5.32 -16.65
CA PRO A 110 15.93 -6.45 -17.16
C PRO A 110 15.59 -6.73 -18.63
N GLU A 111 16.61 -7.15 -19.39
CA GLU A 111 16.42 -7.75 -20.69
C GLU A 111 15.97 -9.20 -20.49
N ILE A 112 14.69 -9.47 -20.76
CA ILE A 112 14.14 -10.82 -20.65
C ILE A 112 14.25 -11.46 -22.03
N GLU A 113 15.23 -12.35 -22.19
CA GLU A 113 15.26 -13.28 -23.32
C GLU A 113 14.15 -14.32 -23.13
N THR A 114 13.27 -14.42 -24.12
CA THR A 114 12.19 -15.41 -24.09
C THR A 114 12.74 -16.72 -24.64
N GLU A 115 13.26 -17.60 -23.77
CA GLU A 115 13.43 -19.01 -24.15
C GLU A 115 12.04 -19.62 -24.32
N LEU A 116 11.57 -19.69 -25.56
CA LEU A 116 10.35 -20.39 -25.94
C LEU A 116 10.61 -21.89 -25.81
N VAL A 117 10.32 -22.45 -24.63
CA VAL A 117 10.19 -23.90 -24.49
C VAL A 117 8.87 -24.29 -25.15
N GLU A 118 8.92 -24.97 -26.29
CA GLU A 118 7.73 -25.56 -26.94
C GLU A 118 7.21 -26.74 -26.11
N LEU A 119 6.46 -26.45 -25.04
CA LEU A 119 5.62 -27.45 -24.41
C LEU A 119 4.46 -27.73 -25.37
N GLY A 120 4.40 -28.93 -25.95
CA GLY A 120 3.31 -29.36 -26.84
C GLY A 120 1.95 -29.50 -26.12
N GLN A 121 1.36 -30.70 -26.12
CA GLN A 121 0.03 -30.95 -25.52
C GLN A 121 -0.10 -30.63 -24.02
N GLU A 122 1.02 -30.46 -23.31
CA GLU A 122 1.01 -30.04 -21.90
C GLU A 122 0.74 -28.54 -21.74
N ALA A 123 1.10 -27.71 -22.73
CA ALA A 123 0.85 -26.26 -22.67
C ALA A 123 -0.64 -25.93 -22.57
N ASP A 124 -1.52 -26.70 -23.24
CA ASP A 124 -2.97 -26.50 -23.17
C ASP A 124 -3.51 -26.71 -21.74
N LYS A 125 -2.99 -27.71 -21.03
CA LYS A 125 -3.38 -27.97 -19.63
C LYS A 125 -2.93 -26.83 -18.72
N TRP A 126 -1.68 -26.36 -18.89
CA TRP A 126 -1.16 -25.23 -18.14
C TRP A 126 -1.92 -23.94 -18.44
N ALA A 127 -2.31 -23.72 -19.70
CA ALA A 127 -3.14 -22.59 -20.09
C ALA A 127 -4.52 -22.60 -19.46
N ILE A 128 -5.16 -23.77 -19.33
CA ILE A 128 -6.42 -23.90 -18.60
C ILE A 128 -6.25 -23.53 -17.13
N LEU A 129 -5.18 -24.02 -16.48
CA LEU A 129 -4.91 -23.73 -15.06
C LEU A 129 -4.61 -22.23 -14.84
N ALA A 130 -3.77 -21.63 -15.69
CA ALA A 130 -3.41 -20.22 -15.60
C ALA A 130 -4.63 -19.32 -15.81
N ASN A 131 -5.45 -19.59 -16.84
CA ASN A 131 -6.68 -18.83 -17.08
C ASN A 131 -7.73 -19.04 -15.99
N ARG A 132 -7.81 -20.23 -15.39
CA ARG A 132 -8.68 -20.47 -14.22
C ARG A 132 -8.22 -19.62 -13.02
N LEU A 133 -6.92 -19.53 -12.76
CA LEU A 133 -6.38 -18.69 -11.70
C LEU A 133 -6.69 -17.20 -11.95
N VAL A 134 -6.47 -16.70 -13.17
CA VAL A 134 -6.80 -15.31 -13.54
C VAL A 134 -8.29 -15.02 -13.33
N ARG A 135 -9.19 -15.91 -13.76
CA ARG A 135 -10.64 -15.74 -13.50
C ARG A 135 -10.93 -15.66 -12.00
N ALA A 136 -10.38 -16.55 -11.20
CA ALA A 136 -10.57 -16.50 -9.74
C ALA A 136 -10.08 -15.18 -9.12
N ILE A 137 -8.93 -14.65 -9.58
CA ILE A 137 -8.40 -13.35 -9.16
C ILE A 137 -9.36 -12.22 -9.53
N VAL A 138 -9.86 -12.22 -10.76
CA VAL A 138 -10.81 -11.20 -11.25
C VAL A 138 -12.14 -11.30 -10.52
N ASP A 139 -12.69 -12.50 -10.34
CA ASP A 139 -13.93 -12.74 -9.61
C ASP A 139 -13.82 -12.28 -8.15
N ASN A 140 -12.69 -12.57 -7.49
CA ASN A 140 -12.38 -12.04 -6.17
C ASN A 140 -12.41 -10.51 -6.16
N ARG A 141 -11.82 -9.88 -7.18
CA ARG A 141 -11.80 -8.42 -7.28
C ARG A 141 -13.19 -7.83 -7.51
N VAL A 142 -13.98 -8.44 -8.38
CA VAL A 142 -15.38 -8.04 -8.64
C VAL A 142 -16.24 -8.21 -7.39
N ALA A 143 -15.98 -9.25 -6.58
CA ALA A 143 -16.59 -9.45 -5.26
C ALA A 143 -16.11 -8.47 -4.18
N GLY A 144 -15.29 -7.47 -4.54
CA GLY A 144 -14.81 -6.44 -3.63
C GLY A 144 -13.62 -6.85 -2.76
N ARG A 145 -12.99 -8.00 -3.02
CA ARG A 145 -11.75 -8.39 -2.33
C ARG A 145 -10.54 -7.70 -2.97
N ASP A 146 -9.50 -7.50 -2.18
CA ASP A 146 -8.21 -7.03 -2.68
C ASP A 146 -7.42 -8.17 -3.32
N TYR A 147 -6.51 -7.82 -4.22
CA TYR A 147 -5.56 -8.76 -4.79
C TYR A 147 -4.68 -9.36 -3.68
N ARG A 148 -4.26 -10.61 -3.85
CA ARG A 148 -3.37 -11.27 -2.88
C ARG A 148 -1.98 -11.42 -3.46
N TYR A 149 -0.99 -11.36 -2.57
CA TYR A 149 0.40 -11.61 -2.93
C TYR A 149 0.61 -13.03 -3.46
N ASP A 150 0.04 -14.03 -2.76
CA ASP A 150 0.17 -15.44 -3.15
C ASP A 150 -0.36 -15.71 -4.56
N ASP A 151 -1.45 -15.03 -4.96
CA ASP A 151 -2.05 -15.17 -6.29
C ASP A 151 -1.09 -14.67 -7.38
N ALA A 152 -0.36 -13.58 -7.12
CA ALA A 152 0.64 -13.04 -8.05
C ALA A 152 1.86 -13.94 -8.17
N VAL A 153 2.35 -14.48 -7.05
CA VAL A 153 3.48 -15.43 -7.04
C VAL A 153 3.11 -16.71 -7.77
N GLN A 154 1.93 -17.28 -7.49
CA GLN A 154 1.44 -18.50 -8.16
C GLN A 154 1.27 -18.30 -9.65
N LEU A 155 0.69 -17.16 -10.07
CA LEU A 155 0.54 -16.86 -11.49
C LEU A 155 1.89 -16.75 -12.20
N ARG A 156 2.86 -16.04 -11.60
CA ARG A 156 4.22 -15.92 -12.14
C ARG A 156 4.91 -17.29 -12.25
N GLN A 157 4.86 -18.10 -11.21
CA GLN A 157 5.42 -19.46 -11.22
C GLN A 157 4.84 -20.30 -12.34
N LEU A 158 3.50 -20.33 -12.46
CA LEU A 158 2.80 -21.15 -13.43
C LEU A 158 3.17 -20.73 -14.85
N CYS A 159 3.14 -19.42 -15.14
CA CYS A 159 3.53 -18.89 -16.44
C CYS A 159 5.02 -19.07 -16.76
N LYS A 160 5.91 -19.00 -15.76
CA LYS A 160 7.34 -19.22 -15.95
C LYS A 160 7.66 -20.69 -16.27
N ILE A 161 7.06 -21.63 -15.56
CA ILE A 161 7.28 -23.07 -15.78
C ILE A 161 6.72 -23.52 -17.13
N SER A 162 5.55 -23.00 -17.49
CA SER A 162 4.82 -23.45 -18.69
C SER A 162 5.07 -22.63 -19.95
N GLY A 163 5.70 -21.45 -19.84
CA GLY A 163 5.82 -20.49 -20.94
C GLY A 163 4.49 -19.83 -21.36
N VAL A 164 3.38 -20.13 -20.68
CA VAL A 164 2.05 -19.64 -21.05
C VAL A 164 1.89 -18.16 -20.73
N LYS A 165 1.28 -17.42 -21.67
CA LYS A 165 0.78 -16.07 -21.46
C LYS A 165 -0.71 -16.09 -21.15
N VAL A 166 -1.13 -15.25 -20.22
CA VAL A 166 -2.53 -15.08 -19.82
C VAL A 166 -3.03 -13.71 -20.24
N SER A 167 -4.33 -13.63 -20.50
CA SER A 167 -5.02 -12.37 -20.79
C SER A 167 -6.04 -12.05 -19.71
N PHE A 168 -6.12 -10.78 -19.35
CA PHE A 168 -7.22 -10.24 -18.54
C PHE A 168 -8.30 -9.70 -19.46
N ASP A 169 -9.56 -9.78 -19.02
CA ASP A 169 -10.71 -9.31 -19.82
C ASP A 169 -10.67 -7.79 -20.09
N THR A 170 -10.04 -7.02 -19.21
CA THR A 170 -9.90 -5.56 -19.37
C THR A 170 -8.49 -5.10 -19.04
N GLU A 171 -8.03 -4.06 -19.75
CA GLU A 171 -6.74 -3.41 -19.47
C GLU A 171 -6.69 -2.83 -18.05
N ASN A 172 -7.81 -2.30 -17.56
CA ASN A 172 -7.87 -1.74 -16.20
C ASN A 172 -7.65 -2.83 -15.14
N ALA A 173 -8.25 -4.02 -15.29
CA ALA A 173 -8.04 -5.13 -14.36
C ALA A 173 -6.59 -5.62 -14.38
N ARG A 174 -5.98 -5.71 -15.57
CA ARG A 174 -4.56 -6.05 -15.75
C ARG A 174 -3.66 -5.04 -15.04
N ASP A 175 -3.84 -3.75 -15.35
CA ASP A 175 -3.04 -2.66 -14.79
C ASP A 175 -3.23 -2.56 -13.27
N SER A 176 -4.45 -2.75 -12.74
CA SER A 176 -4.70 -2.72 -11.31
C SER A 176 -4.07 -3.92 -10.58
N PHE A 177 -4.13 -5.11 -11.18
CA PHE A 177 -3.46 -6.30 -10.65
C PHE A 177 -1.94 -6.10 -10.63
N TYR A 178 -1.36 -5.56 -11.71
CA TYR A 178 0.07 -5.28 -11.79
C TYR A 178 0.53 -4.23 -10.77
N ARG A 179 -0.25 -3.14 -10.59
CA ARG A 179 0.02 -2.12 -9.56
C ARG A 179 -0.02 -2.71 -8.15
N ALA A 180 -1.02 -3.54 -7.84
CA ALA A 180 -1.11 -4.18 -6.53
C ALA A 180 0.08 -5.12 -6.28
N THR A 181 0.44 -5.91 -7.30
CA THR A 181 1.61 -6.78 -7.25
C THR A 181 2.90 -6.00 -7.03
N THR A 182 3.09 -4.90 -7.76
CA THR A 182 4.21 -3.97 -7.55
C THR A 182 4.25 -3.48 -6.09
N GLY A 183 3.10 -3.12 -5.52
CA GLY A 183 3.00 -2.74 -4.11
C GLY A 183 3.51 -3.84 -3.17
N PHE A 184 3.10 -5.09 -3.38
CA PHE A 184 3.59 -6.22 -2.56
C PHE A 184 5.10 -6.44 -2.71
N VAL A 185 5.63 -6.34 -3.93
CA VAL A 185 7.07 -6.43 -4.19
C VAL A 185 7.85 -5.33 -3.46
N LEU A 186 7.37 -4.08 -3.50
CA LEU A 186 7.98 -2.97 -2.78
C LEU A 186 7.88 -3.14 -1.26
N ASP A 187 6.78 -3.68 -0.76
CA ASP A 187 6.64 -4.03 0.66
C ASP A 187 7.68 -5.08 1.08
N ASP A 188 7.89 -6.11 0.26
CA ASP A 188 8.88 -7.16 0.54
C ASP A 188 10.32 -6.60 0.51
N CYS A 189 10.66 -5.82 -0.53
CA CYS A 189 11.94 -5.12 -0.62
C CYS A 189 12.19 -4.22 0.60
N SER A 190 11.15 -3.59 1.15
CA SER A 190 11.29 -2.72 2.32
C SER A 190 11.59 -3.49 3.62
N ARG A 191 11.27 -4.78 3.69
CA ARG A 191 11.44 -5.64 4.88
C ARG A 191 12.75 -6.42 4.87
N THR A 192 13.30 -6.74 3.70
CA THR A 192 14.52 -7.57 3.60
C THR A 192 15.68 -6.92 4.34
N ALA A 193 16.26 -7.64 5.31
CA ALA A 193 17.44 -7.21 6.04
C ALA A 193 18.67 -7.23 5.13
N GLU A 194 19.58 -6.29 5.32
CA GLU A 194 20.75 -6.08 4.44
C GLU A 194 21.73 -7.27 4.46
N ASP A 195 21.72 -8.08 5.53
CA ASP A 195 22.63 -9.20 5.73
C ASP A 195 22.21 -10.50 5.00
N MET A 196 20.98 -10.57 4.46
CA MET A 196 20.38 -11.82 3.95
C MET A 196 20.42 -11.95 2.41
N GLY A 197 21.29 -11.19 1.73
CA GLY A 197 21.40 -11.19 0.28
C GLY A 197 20.36 -10.33 -0.43
N THR A 198 20.37 -10.34 -1.77
CA THR A 198 19.37 -9.61 -2.57
C THR A 198 17.98 -10.16 -2.27
N ALA A 199 16.98 -9.28 -2.04
CA ALA A 199 15.58 -9.68 -1.91
C ALA A 199 15.20 -10.67 -3.03
N GLN A 200 14.52 -11.76 -2.69
CA GLN A 200 14.09 -12.77 -3.66
C GLN A 200 12.62 -13.05 -3.49
N ILE A 201 11.90 -13.01 -4.60
CA ILE A 201 10.48 -13.37 -4.67
C ILE A 201 10.43 -14.75 -5.29
N ASN A 202 10.19 -15.76 -4.46
CA ASN A 202 10.18 -17.16 -4.91
C ASN A 202 11.46 -17.54 -5.69
N GLY A 203 12.63 -17.12 -5.19
CA GLY A 203 13.92 -17.37 -5.83
C GLY A 203 14.24 -16.47 -7.04
N GLU A 204 13.37 -15.53 -7.40
CA GLU A 204 13.60 -14.55 -8.48
C GLU A 204 14.00 -13.18 -7.94
N ASN A 205 14.86 -12.46 -8.68
CA ASN A 205 15.10 -11.04 -8.41
C ASN A 205 13.77 -10.26 -8.59
N PRO A 206 13.43 -9.29 -7.71
CA PRO A 206 12.23 -8.48 -7.82
C PRO A 206 12.04 -7.81 -9.19
N ARG A 207 13.13 -7.39 -9.84
CA ARG A 207 13.11 -6.80 -11.19
C ARG A 207 12.64 -7.82 -12.22
N ASP A 208 13.25 -9.01 -12.22
CA ASP A 208 12.93 -10.11 -13.13
C ASP A 208 11.52 -10.63 -12.90
N PHE A 209 11.09 -10.69 -11.64
CA PHE A 209 9.74 -11.07 -11.28
C PHE A 209 8.71 -10.12 -11.90
N LEU A 210 8.87 -8.80 -11.73
CA LEU A 210 7.93 -7.80 -12.25
C LEU A 210 7.94 -7.73 -13.78
N ALA A 211 9.11 -7.71 -14.40
CA ALA A 211 9.23 -7.68 -15.85
C ALA A 211 8.74 -8.99 -16.50
N GLY A 212 8.98 -10.13 -15.84
CA GLY A 212 8.47 -11.43 -16.26
C GLY A 212 6.95 -11.51 -16.15
N LEU A 213 6.40 -11.03 -15.02
CA LEU A 213 4.96 -10.95 -14.83
C LEU A 213 4.29 -10.04 -15.86
N SER A 214 4.87 -8.87 -16.19
CA SER A 214 4.32 -7.99 -17.21
C SER A 214 4.24 -8.68 -18.56
N MET A 215 5.28 -9.45 -18.93
CA MET A 215 5.27 -10.27 -20.13
C MET A 215 4.20 -11.37 -20.08
N ASN A 216 4.05 -12.04 -18.94
CA ASN A 216 3.08 -13.12 -18.76
C ASN A 216 1.63 -12.64 -18.89
N ILE A 217 1.31 -11.44 -18.42
CA ILE A 217 -0.06 -10.87 -18.48
C ILE A 217 -0.32 -10.00 -19.72
N GLY A 218 0.66 -9.91 -20.63
CA GLY A 218 0.57 -9.09 -21.84
C GLY A 218 0.51 -7.59 -21.58
N LEU A 219 1.23 -7.09 -20.57
CA LEU A 219 1.42 -5.68 -20.30
C LEU A 219 2.67 -5.16 -21.00
N ASP A 220 2.54 -4.05 -21.73
CA ASP A 220 3.68 -3.42 -22.42
C ASP A 220 4.80 -3.07 -21.43
N LYS A 221 6.06 -3.29 -21.85
CA LYS A 221 7.24 -3.12 -20.99
C LYS A 221 7.45 -1.67 -20.53
N PHE A 222 7.17 -0.68 -21.39
CA PHE A 222 7.29 0.72 -21.02
C PHE A 222 6.21 1.10 -20.02
N ARG A 223 4.97 0.67 -20.29
CA ARG A 223 3.86 0.83 -19.35
C ARG A 223 4.15 0.19 -17.99
N ALA A 224 4.68 -1.03 -17.98
CA ALA A 224 5.04 -1.76 -16.77
C ALA A 224 6.12 -1.01 -15.98
N ALA A 225 7.19 -0.57 -16.64
CA ALA A 225 8.24 0.24 -16.02
C ALA A 225 7.69 1.54 -15.41
N THR A 226 6.84 2.28 -16.14
CA THR A 226 6.19 3.49 -15.62
C THR A 226 5.36 3.21 -14.36
N LEU A 227 4.62 2.08 -14.32
CA LEU A 227 3.84 1.70 -13.14
C LEU A 227 4.73 1.38 -11.93
N VAL A 228 5.92 0.81 -12.15
CA VAL A 228 6.90 0.57 -11.09
C VAL A 228 7.49 1.88 -10.59
N CYS A 229 7.98 2.76 -11.48
CA CYS A 229 8.52 4.07 -11.11
C CYS A 229 7.51 4.92 -10.32
N ALA A 230 6.26 4.96 -10.79
CA ALA A 230 5.19 5.67 -10.09
C ALA A 230 4.93 5.09 -8.68
N SER A 231 4.96 3.76 -8.54
CA SER A 231 4.81 3.09 -7.24
C SER A 231 5.97 3.40 -6.30
N VAL A 232 7.21 3.40 -6.80
CA VAL A 232 8.42 3.78 -6.04
C VAL A 232 8.34 5.23 -5.56
N ALA A 233 7.90 6.15 -6.42
CA ALA A 233 7.71 7.56 -6.08
C ALA A 233 6.63 7.76 -5.01
N ALA A 234 5.49 7.10 -5.17
CA ALA A 234 4.41 7.11 -4.18
C ALA A 234 4.87 6.58 -2.82
N ARG A 235 5.66 5.50 -2.81
CA ARG A 235 6.21 4.91 -1.58
C ARG A 235 7.27 5.82 -0.93
N THR A 236 8.12 6.46 -1.73
CA THR A 236 9.10 7.45 -1.28
C THR A 236 8.41 8.60 -0.56
N ARG A 237 7.37 9.18 -1.20
CA ARG A 237 6.52 10.22 -0.59
C ARG A 237 5.92 9.77 0.74
N ALA A 238 5.33 8.57 0.76
CA ALA A 238 4.64 8.05 1.93
C ALA A 238 5.59 7.84 3.11
N CYS A 239 6.77 7.27 2.86
CA CYS A 239 7.79 7.08 3.88
C CYS A 239 8.33 8.40 4.44
N LEU A 240 8.55 9.42 3.58
CA LEU A 240 8.98 10.75 4.05
C LEU A 240 7.93 11.43 4.95
N LEU A 241 6.65 11.38 4.56
CA LEU A 241 5.56 11.92 5.38
C LEU A 241 5.40 11.15 6.70
N GLN A 242 5.52 9.82 6.65
CA GLN A 242 5.45 8.99 7.85
C GLN A 242 6.63 9.24 8.80
N CYS A 243 7.84 9.37 8.26
CA CYS A 243 9.03 9.74 9.02
C CYS A 243 8.80 11.07 9.72
N TRP A 244 8.29 12.08 9.02
CA TRP A 244 8.00 13.38 9.62
C TRP A 244 6.99 13.29 10.76
N ALA A 245 5.90 12.54 10.55
CA ALA A 245 4.88 12.33 11.57
C ALA A 245 5.45 11.64 12.83
N LEU A 246 6.35 10.66 12.66
CA LEU A 246 7.00 9.96 13.77
C LEU A 246 8.05 10.83 14.47
N GLU A 247 8.77 11.66 13.72
CA GLU A 247 9.76 12.60 14.25
C GLU A 247 9.10 13.65 15.15
N ILE A 248 7.96 14.24 14.73
CA ILE A 248 7.18 15.16 15.56
C ILE A 248 6.68 14.47 16.84
N GLN A 249 6.36 13.17 16.77
CA GLN A 249 5.94 12.38 17.92
C GLN A 249 7.11 11.98 18.85
N GLY A 250 8.35 12.37 18.53
CA GLY A 250 9.55 11.98 19.29
C GLY A 250 9.97 10.52 19.10
N LYS A 251 9.36 9.80 18.16
CA LYS A 251 9.62 8.39 17.85
C LYS A 251 10.75 8.25 16.83
N ARG A 252 11.92 8.79 17.16
CA ARG A 252 13.05 8.91 16.22
C ARG A 252 13.50 7.55 15.64
N ALA A 253 13.55 6.50 16.46
CA ALA A 253 13.93 5.17 15.98
C ALA A 253 12.98 4.65 14.89
N GLU A 254 11.66 4.73 15.13
CA GLU A 254 10.63 4.36 14.14
C GLU A 254 10.70 5.26 12.89
N ALA A 255 11.03 6.54 13.06
CA ALA A 255 11.18 7.47 11.95
C ALA A 255 12.36 7.09 11.03
N LEU A 256 13.52 6.72 11.61
CA LEU A 256 14.67 6.25 10.86
C LEU A 256 14.36 4.91 10.15
N ASP A 257 13.62 4.01 10.79
CA ASP A 257 13.17 2.76 10.16
C ASP A 257 12.33 3.00 8.90
N GLU A 258 11.50 4.06 8.88
CA GLU A 258 10.75 4.44 7.67
C GLU A 258 11.66 4.94 6.54
N LEU A 259 12.74 5.65 6.87
CA LEU A 259 13.71 6.12 5.87
C LEU A 259 14.53 4.96 5.28
N VAL A 260 14.92 3.98 6.11
CA VAL A 260 15.63 2.78 5.65
C VAL A 260 14.83 2.02 4.58
N LYS A 261 13.49 2.01 4.66
CA LYS A 261 12.62 1.40 3.62
C LYS A 261 12.84 2.05 2.25
N ILE A 262 13.02 3.36 2.19
CA ILE A 262 13.30 4.08 0.93
C ILE A 262 14.61 3.57 0.35
N CYS A 263 15.64 3.42 1.18
CA CYS A 263 16.99 3.02 0.76
C CYS A 263 16.99 1.60 0.20
N ARG A 264 16.29 0.68 0.87
CA ARG A 264 16.11 -0.69 0.37
C ARG A 264 15.35 -0.73 -0.96
N ILE A 265 14.28 0.05 -1.08
CA ILE A 265 13.51 0.13 -2.33
C ILE A 265 14.36 0.74 -3.46
N HIS A 266 15.02 1.88 -3.25
CA HIS A 266 15.84 2.56 -4.26
C HIS A 266 17.04 1.73 -4.68
N ARG A 267 17.59 0.89 -3.81
CA ARG A 267 18.64 -0.07 -4.20
C ARG A 267 18.15 -1.06 -5.26
N VAL A 268 16.91 -1.54 -5.11
CA VAL A 268 16.30 -2.47 -6.07
C VAL A 268 15.72 -1.72 -7.27
N PHE A 269 15.06 -0.58 -7.09
CA PHE A 269 14.44 0.19 -8.15
C PHE A 269 14.95 1.64 -8.09
N PRO A 270 16.19 1.90 -8.55
CA PRO A 270 16.78 3.23 -8.47
C PRO A 270 16.00 4.19 -9.36
N PRO A 271 15.45 5.28 -8.80
CA PRO A 271 14.87 6.33 -9.62
C PRO A 271 15.96 7.01 -10.45
N GLU A 272 15.61 7.45 -11.65
CA GLU A 272 16.51 8.27 -12.47
C GLU A 272 16.72 9.64 -11.83
N GLU A 273 17.95 10.17 -11.95
CA GLU A 273 18.27 11.53 -11.53
C GLU A 273 17.41 12.52 -12.32
N ASN A 274 16.84 13.52 -11.63
CA ASN A 274 15.94 14.52 -12.21
C ASN A 274 14.69 13.91 -12.88
N SER A 275 14.20 12.78 -12.37
CA SER A 275 12.98 12.14 -12.87
C SER A 275 11.72 12.95 -12.57
N ALA A 276 10.77 12.95 -13.52
CA ALA A 276 9.47 13.59 -13.35
C ALA A 276 8.72 13.02 -12.13
N GLU A 277 8.91 11.74 -11.83
CA GLU A 277 8.37 11.08 -10.65
C GLU A 277 8.83 11.74 -9.33
N MET A 278 10.13 12.02 -9.19
CA MET A 278 10.67 12.67 -7.99
C MET A 278 10.28 14.15 -7.93
N GLU A 279 10.17 14.82 -9.07
CA GLU A 279 9.62 16.19 -9.14
C GLU A 279 8.17 16.22 -8.63
N MET A 280 7.33 15.24 -9.02
CA MET A 280 5.97 15.13 -8.49
C MET A 280 5.96 14.88 -6.97
N VAL A 281 6.89 14.06 -6.45
CA VAL A 281 7.04 13.85 -5.00
C VAL A 281 7.35 15.17 -4.31
N ALA A 282 8.33 15.92 -4.82
CA ALA A 282 8.72 17.23 -4.30
C ALA A 282 7.55 18.22 -4.32
N GLY A 283 6.86 18.35 -5.44
CA GLY A 283 5.69 19.22 -5.59
C GLY A 283 4.58 18.88 -4.60
N GLY A 284 4.36 17.60 -4.32
CA GLY A 284 3.40 17.20 -3.30
C GLY A 284 3.90 17.42 -1.87
N LEU A 285 5.20 17.28 -1.59
CA LEU A 285 5.76 17.44 -0.23
C LEU A 285 5.79 18.91 0.16
N LYS A 286 6.10 19.81 -0.78
CA LYS A 286 6.03 21.28 -0.60
C LYS A 286 4.65 21.78 -0.11
N LYS A 287 3.57 21.02 -0.36
CA LYS A 287 2.22 21.36 0.11
C LYS A 287 1.98 21.01 1.59
N ASN A 288 2.81 20.15 2.17
CA ASN A 288 2.61 19.61 3.51
C ASN A 288 3.79 19.90 4.45
N LEU A 289 4.95 20.28 3.89
CA LEU A 289 6.18 20.47 4.63
C LEU A 289 6.85 21.79 4.28
N GLU A 290 7.32 22.50 5.29
CA GLU A 290 8.13 23.70 5.12
C GLU A 290 9.55 23.37 4.62
N VAL A 291 10.30 24.38 4.18
CA VAL A 291 11.69 24.21 3.73
C VAL A 291 12.56 23.64 4.84
N ALA A 292 12.44 24.17 6.07
CA ALA A 292 13.23 23.73 7.21
C ALA A 292 12.98 22.26 7.57
N GLU A 293 11.72 21.83 7.52
CA GLU A 293 11.32 20.45 7.80
C GLU A 293 11.88 19.48 6.73
N ARG A 294 11.85 19.88 5.45
CA ARG A 294 12.46 19.09 4.37
C ARG A 294 13.97 18.98 4.54
N VAL A 295 14.65 20.05 4.94
CA VAL A 295 16.10 20.04 5.24
C VAL A 295 16.39 19.11 6.42
N HIS A 296 15.54 19.14 7.46
CA HIS A 296 15.66 18.22 8.60
C HIS A 296 15.52 16.76 8.16
N LEU A 297 14.49 16.42 7.38
CA LEU A 297 14.31 15.07 6.83
C LEU A 297 15.52 14.59 6.02
N LEU A 298 16.14 15.46 5.22
CA LEU A 298 17.36 15.11 4.48
C LEU A 298 18.53 14.80 5.43
N SER A 299 18.64 15.52 6.55
CA SER A 299 19.65 15.24 7.57
C SER A 299 19.42 13.89 8.26
N LEU A 300 18.15 13.55 8.56
CA LEU A 300 17.79 12.23 9.10
C LEU A 300 18.11 11.13 8.10
N TYR A 301 17.80 11.33 6.83
CA TYR A 301 18.08 10.36 5.78
C TYR A 301 19.58 10.07 5.68
N ARG A 302 20.43 11.10 5.71
CA ARG A 302 21.90 10.94 5.73
C ARG A 302 22.41 10.17 6.94
N SER A 303 21.69 10.21 8.06
CA SER A 303 22.06 9.44 9.26
C SER A 303 21.61 7.98 9.20
N ALA A 304 20.55 7.67 8.45
CA ALA A 304 20.01 6.32 8.29
C ALA A 304 20.60 5.57 7.09
N CYS A 305 20.96 6.29 6.03
CA CYS A 305 21.30 5.69 4.74
C CYS A 305 22.52 6.35 4.10
N THR A 306 23.35 5.51 3.46
CA THR A 306 24.62 5.91 2.84
C THR A 306 24.51 6.20 1.35
N THR A 307 23.46 5.72 0.68
CA THR A 307 23.23 5.86 -0.77
C THR A 307 21.92 6.58 -1.06
N GLY A 308 21.72 7.04 -2.30
CA GLY A 308 20.43 7.64 -2.73
C GLY A 308 20.18 9.06 -2.20
N VAL A 309 21.17 9.69 -1.56
CA VAL A 309 21.03 11.03 -0.95
C VAL A 309 20.65 12.10 -1.98
N LYS A 310 21.20 12.04 -3.20
CA LYS A 310 20.86 12.98 -4.28
C LYS A 310 19.39 12.85 -4.68
N THR A 311 18.95 11.63 -4.98
CA THR A 311 17.57 11.33 -5.36
C THR A 311 16.56 11.71 -4.27
N VAL A 312 16.90 11.51 -3.00
CA VAL A 312 16.03 11.94 -1.89
C VAL A 312 16.05 13.45 -1.70
N ALA A 313 17.17 14.13 -1.95
CA ALA A 313 17.21 15.59 -1.98
C ALA A 313 16.32 16.16 -3.11
N GLU A 314 16.31 15.51 -4.28
CA GLU A 314 15.38 15.81 -5.38
C GLU A 314 13.93 15.58 -4.98
N ALA A 315 13.61 14.42 -4.40
CA ALA A 315 12.27 14.11 -3.90
C ALA A 315 11.80 15.09 -2.82
N LEU A 316 12.72 15.62 -2.02
CA LEU A 316 12.47 16.68 -1.05
C LEU A 316 12.44 18.07 -1.68
N GLY A 317 12.75 18.24 -2.97
CA GLY A 317 12.80 19.53 -3.64
C GLY A 317 13.85 20.47 -3.05
N LEU A 318 15.02 19.93 -2.71
CA LEU A 318 16.18 20.61 -2.13
C LEU A 318 17.40 20.61 -3.05
N SER A 319 17.39 19.82 -4.12
CA SER A 319 18.35 19.97 -5.21
C SER A 319 18.00 21.22 -6.02
N SER A 320 18.98 22.09 -6.21
CA SER A 320 18.88 23.17 -7.20
C SER A 320 18.86 22.54 -8.59
N PRO A 321 18.01 22.98 -9.54
CA PRO A 321 18.08 22.53 -10.92
C PRO A 321 19.36 22.96 -11.66
N ASP A 322 20.23 23.76 -11.04
CA ASP A 322 21.52 24.16 -11.61
C ASP A 322 22.64 24.06 -10.57
N GLN A 323 23.38 22.94 -10.57
CA GLN A 323 24.79 22.80 -10.14
C GLN A 323 25.43 21.61 -10.84
#